data_AF-A0A0F5IMW4-F1
#
_entry.id   AF-A0A0F5IMW4-F1
#
_cell.length_a   1.000
_cell.length_b   1.000
_cell.length_c   1.000
_cell.angle_alpha   90.00
_cell.angle_beta   90.00
_cell.angle_gamma   90.00
#
_symmetry.space_group_name_H-M   'P 1'
#
loop_
_entity.id
_entity.type
_entity.pdbx_description
1 polymer ?
#
loop_
_entity_poly.entity_id
_entity_poly.type
_entity_poly.pdbx_seq_one_letter_code
_entity_poly.pdbx_strand_id
1 'polypeptide(L)'
;MVNRDSFIFYRSFKDCMNDLSDADKLVMYEAISDYSLNLKEPELTGFPKALFKLIRPILDANIQRWRNGCNGGAPKGNKNNRFSKNTTEVQPKTNQSTTKVQANKDKDKDINNNIGESVDSPTALSFENIWSLYGKKGNKKTSERKWGKLSITAKEKVLAYIPAYVEATPDKQYRKNFETFLNQECWNDELPSNDPINKTEHETKYRFID
;
A
#
# COMPACT_ATOMS: atom_id res chain seq x y z
N MET A 1 -31.47 8.21 -15.29
CA MET A 1 -30.02 7.99 -15.13
C MET A 1 -29.62 8.50 -13.76
N VAL A 2 -28.82 7.75 -13.00
CA VAL A 2 -28.27 8.26 -11.73
C VAL A 2 -27.26 9.34 -12.10
N ASN A 3 -27.55 10.58 -11.72
CA ASN A 3 -26.62 11.68 -11.94
C ASN A 3 -25.53 11.64 -10.88
N ARG A 4 -24.29 11.91 -11.27
CA ARG A 4 -23.15 11.92 -10.36
C ARG A 4 -22.73 13.37 -10.13
N ASP A 5 -22.83 13.84 -8.89
CA ASP A 5 -22.58 15.26 -8.58
C ASP A 5 -21.09 15.58 -8.35
N SER A 6 -20.24 14.57 -8.17
CA SER A 6 -18.82 14.77 -7.85
C SER A 6 -17.95 13.64 -8.38
N PHE A 7 -16.67 13.94 -8.65
CA PHE A 7 -15.65 12.96 -9.00
C PHE A 7 -14.32 13.26 -8.31
N ILE A 8 -13.43 12.27 -8.31
CA ILE A 8 -12.09 12.40 -7.72
C ILE A 8 -11.12 12.78 -8.82
N PHE A 9 -10.39 13.87 -8.61
CA PHE A 9 -9.31 14.31 -9.48
C PHE A 9 -7.98 14.22 -8.75
N TYR A 10 -7.07 13.38 -9.25
CA TYR A 10 -5.78 13.13 -8.61
C TYR A 10 -4.74 14.18 -8.97
N ARG A 11 -3.86 14.47 -8.02
CA ARG A 11 -2.74 15.40 -8.23
C ARG A 11 -1.82 14.93 -9.37
N SER A 12 -1.57 13.62 -9.46
CA SER A 12 -0.75 13.03 -10.54
C SER A 12 -1.29 13.35 -11.93
N PHE A 13 -2.62 13.44 -12.10
CA PHE A 13 -3.20 13.81 -13.39
C PHE A 13 -2.82 15.25 -13.75
N LYS A 14 -2.92 16.18 -12.79
CA LYS A 14 -2.48 17.57 -13.00
C LYS A 14 -1.01 17.64 -13.36
N ASP A 15 -0.17 16.92 -12.62
CA ASP A 15 1.28 16.97 -12.82
C ASP A 15 1.67 16.41 -14.21
N CYS A 16 1.06 15.30 -14.64
CA CYS A 16 1.26 14.75 -15.99
C CYS A 16 0.81 15.68 -17.13
N MET A 17 -0.10 16.62 -16.85
CA MET A 17 -0.61 17.55 -17.83
C MET A 17 0.18 18.87 -17.87
N ASN A 18 1.13 19.13 -16.96
CA ASN A 18 1.83 20.41 -16.91
C ASN A 18 2.64 20.71 -18.18
N ASP A 19 3.16 19.67 -18.84
CA ASP A 19 4.00 19.78 -20.03
C ASP A 19 3.21 19.87 -21.35
N LEU A 20 1.88 19.74 -21.30
CA LEU A 20 1.01 19.89 -22.46
C LEU A 20 0.87 21.36 -22.89
N SER A 21 0.38 21.60 -24.11
CA SER A 21 -0.11 22.92 -24.51
C SER A 21 -1.37 23.28 -23.74
N ASP A 22 -1.68 24.56 -23.55
CA ASP A 22 -2.90 24.96 -22.83
C ASP A 22 -4.18 24.47 -23.51
N ALA A 23 -4.17 24.37 -24.85
CA ALA A 23 -5.25 23.78 -25.62
C ALA A 23 -5.45 22.29 -25.30
N ASP A 24 -4.37 21.50 -25.30
CA ASP A 24 -4.43 20.08 -24.99
C ASP A 24 -4.77 19.82 -23.51
N LYS A 25 -4.28 20.67 -22.59
CA LYS A 25 -4.67 20.63 -21.18
C LYS A 25 -6.17 20.81 -21.02
N LEU A 26 -6.74 21.83 -21.67
CA LEU A 26 -8.18 22.10 -21.61
C LEU A 26 -8.98 20.89 -22.11
N VAL A 27 -8.60 20.36 -23.27
CA VAL A 27 -9.21 19.16 -23.86
C VAL A 27 -9.14 17.97 -22.89
N MET A 28 -8.02 17.77 -22.21
CA MET A 28 -7.87 16.70 -21.22
C MET A 28 -8.71 16.92 -19.96
N TYR A 29 -8.81 18.16 -19.45
CA TYR A 29 -9.65 18.48 -18.30
C TYR A 29 -11.14 18.25 -18.62
N GLU A 30 -11.59 18.68 -19.80
CA GLU A 30 -12.95 18.42 -20.28
C GLU A 30 -13.19 16.92 -20.43
N ALA A 31 -12.29 16.20 -21.08
CA ALA A 31 -12.39 14.76 -21.29
C ALA A 31 -12.49 13.96 -19.98
N ILE A 32 -11.65 14.27 -18.99
CA ILE A 32 -11.69 13.60 -17.68
C ILE A 32 -12.99 13.93 -16.94
N SER A 33 -13.44 15.18 -16.98
CA SER A 33 -14.64 15.62 -16.27
C SER A 33 -15.92 15.03 -16.89
N ASP A 34 -16.06 15.12 -18.21
CA ASP A 34 -17.18 14.55 -18.97
C ASP A 34 -17.25 13.03 -18.79
N TYR A 35 -16.10 12.35 -18.85
CA TYR A 35 -16.06 10.92 -18.64
C TYR A 35 -16.42 10.54 -17.20
N SER A 36 -15.86 11.26 -16.22
CA SER A 36 -16.05 10.92 -14.80
C SER A 36 -17.47 11.18 -14.31
N LEU A 37 -18.10 12.26 -14.77
CA LEU A 37 -19.43 12.68 -14.35
C LEU A 37 -20.53 12.02 -15.21
N ASN A 38 -20.35 12.04 -16.53
CA ASN A 38 -21.40 11.70 -17.48
C ASN A 38 -21.15 10.39 -18.23
N LEU A 39 -20.00 9.71 -18.01
CA LEU A 39 -19.58 8.51 -18.74
C LEU A 39 -19.56 8.70 -20.26
N LYS A 40 -19.33 9.95 -20.69
CA LYS A 40 -19.25 10.33 -22.10
C LYS A 40 -17.83 10.09 -22.58
N GLU A 41 -17.68 9.18 -23.54
CA GLU A 41 -16.37 8.91 -24.15
C GLU A 41 -15.89 10.15 -24.91
N PRO A 42 -14.69 10.66 -24.62
CA PRO A 42 -14.18 11.87 -25.26
C PRO A 42 -13.62 11.54 -26.66
N GLU A 43 -13.88 12.43 -27.62
CA GLU A 43 -13.29 12.32 -28.95
C GLU A 43 -11.93 13.02 -28.99
N LEU A 44 -10.89 12.27 -28.63
CA LEU A 44 -9.51 12.75 -28.58
C LEU A 44 -8.69 12.27 -29.79
N THR A 45 -7.74 13.10 -30.21
CA THR A 45 -6.74 12.78 -31.23
C THR A 45 -5.32 12.96 -30.68
N GLY A 46 -4.32 12.41 -31.39
CA GLY A 46 -2.91 12.58 -31.04
C GLY A 46 -2.51 12.10 -29.63
N PHE A 47 -1.67 12.89 -28.96
CA PHE A 47 -1.12 12.57 -27.65
C PHE A 47 -2.15 12.61 -26.50
N PRO A 48 -3.09 13.57 -26.42
CA PRO A 48 -4.19 13.54 -25.44
C PRO A 48 -4.96 12.21 -25.44
N LYS A 49 -5.19 11.61 -26.60
CA LYS A 49 -5.83 10.29 -26.70
C LYS A 49 -5.01 9.18 -26.04
N ALA A 50 -3.70 9.18 -26.25
CA ALA A 50 -2.80 8.19 -25.64
C ALA A 50 -2.76 8.36 -24.11
N LEU A 51 -2.67 9.60 -23.64
CA LEU A 51 -2.67 9.93 -22.21
C LEU A 51 -4.00 9.55 -21.55
N PHE A 52 -5.14 9.86 -22.18
CA PHE A 52 -6.45 9.49 -21.67
C PHE A 52 -6.61 7.96 -21.58
N LYS A 53 -6.14 7.21 -22.58
CA LYS A 53 -6.14 5.73 -22.51
C LYS A 53 -5.35 5.18 -21.32
N LEU A 54 -4.28 5.87 -20.91
CA LEU A 54 -3.49 5.49 -19.73
C LEU A 54 -4.23 5.80 -18.42
N ILE A 55 -4.96 6.91 -18.37
CA ILE A 55 -5.71 7.36 -17.18
C ILE A 55 -7.04 6.63 -17.03
N ARG A 56 -7.67 6.23 -18.14
CA ARG A 56 -9.02 5.61 -18.19
C ARG A 56 -9.23 4.46 -17.20
N PRO A 57 -8.33 3.46 -17.07
CA PRO A 57 -8.53 2.36 -16.12
C PRO A 57 -8.73 2.83 -14.67
N ILE A 58 -8.05 3.92 -14.29
CA ILE A 58 -8.16 4.51 -12.95
C ILE A 58 -9.55 5.16 -12.76
N LEU A 59 -10.05 5.85 -13.79
CA LEU A 59 -11.40 6.43 -13.79
C LEU A 59 -12.46 5.32 -13.73
N ASP A 60 -12.30 4.27 -14.52
CA ASP A 60 -13.20 3.11 -14.57
C ASP A 60 -13.32 2.42 -13.20
N ALA A 61 -12.19 2.19 -12.54
CA ALA A 61 -12.18 1.64 -11.18
C ALA A 61 -12.94 2.53 -10.19
N ASN A 62 -12.80 3.85 -10.29
CA ASN A 62 -13.51 4.80 -9.44
C ASN A 62 -15.02 4.85 -9.73
N ILE A 63 -15.41 4.82 -11.00
CA ILE A 63 -16.81 4.73 -11.43
C ILE A 63 -17.43 3.44 -10.88
N GLN A 64 -16.70 2.32 -10.96
CA GLN A 64 -17.19 1.04 -10.46
C GLN A 64 -17.39 1.06 -8.94
N ARG A 65 -16.47 1.68 -8.19
CA ARG A 65 -16.62 1.87 -6.74
C ARG A 65 -17.84 2.73 -6.41
N TRP A 66 -18.07 3.79 -7.17
CA TRP A 66 -19.26 4.63 -7.01
C TRP A 66 -20.55 3.85 -7.29
N ARG A 67 -20.62 3.10 -8.40
CA ARG A 67 -21.76 2.22 -8.72
C ARG A 67 -22.05 1.21 -7.61
N ASN A 68 -20.99 0.59 -7.08
CA ASN A 68 -21.11 -0.33 -5.95
C ASN A 68 -21.64 0.39 -4.69
N GLY A 69 -21.19 1.62 -4.43
CA GLY A 69 -21.69 2.44 -3.33
C GLY A 69 -23.18 2.82 -3.48
N CYS A 70 -23.62 3.12 -4.71
CA CYS A 70 -25.04 3.37 -5.01
C CYS A 70 -25.92 2.13 -4.76
N ASN A 71 -25.37 0.93 -4.92
CA ASN A 71 -26.06 -0.34 -4.65
C ASN A 71 -26.09 -0.70 -3.15
N GLY A 72 -25.55 0.15 -2.27
CA GLY A 72 -25.52 -0.06 -0.83
C GLY A 72 -24.18 -0.59 -0.32
N GLY A 73 -23.94 -0.39 0.98
CA GLY A 73 -22.72 -0.82 1.65
C GLY A 73 -22.68 -2.31 2.00
N ALA A 74 -21.86 -2.67 2.99
CA ALA A 74 -21.73 -4.04 3.46
C ALA A 74 -23.11 -4.71 3.71
N PRO A 75 -23.26 -6.01 3.38
CA PRO A 75 -24.52 -6.72 3.60
C PRO A 75 -25.01 -6.55 5.05
N LYS A 76 -26.28 -6.19 5.19
CA LYS A 76 -26.92 -6.03 6.51
C LYS A 76 -26.92 -7.40 7.20
N GLY A 77 -26.29 -7.49 8.39
CA GLY A 77 -26.12 -8.75 9.13
C GLY A 77 -24.75 -9.44 8.98
N ASN A 78 -23.79 -8.86 8.24
CA ASN A 78 -22.39 -9.30 8.32
C ASN A 78 -21.90 -9.16 9.77
N LYS A 79 -21.46 -10.26 10.39
CA LYS A 79 -20.90 -10.30 11.77
C LYS A 79 -19.71 -9.34 11.98
N ASN A 80 -19.09 -8.84 10.91
CA ASN A 80 -18.03 -7.84 10.96
C ASN A 80 -18.54 -6.38 10.93
N ASN A 81 -19.85 -6.13 10.77
CA ASN A 81 -20.42 -4.79 10.82
C ASN A 81 -20.75 -4.39 12.27
N ARG A 82 -19.77 -3.76 12.93
CA ARG A 82 -19.84 -3.34 14.34
C ARG A 82 -20.94 -2.31 14.66
N PHE A 83 -21.61 -1.72 13.65
CA PHE A 83 -22.51 -0.56 13.81
C PHE A 83 -24.00 -0.83 13.50
N SER A 84 -24.39 -2.01 13.02
CA SER A 84 -25.81 -2.28 12.66
C SER A 84 -26.60 -2.81 13.85
N LYS A 85 -27.01 -1.94 14.78
CA LYS A 85 -27.86 -2.37 15.92
C LYS A 85 -29.36 -2.45 15.63
N ASN A 86 -29.90 -1.76 14.63
CA ASN A 86 -31.35 -1.74 14.38
C ASN A 86 -31.69 -2.01 12.91
N THR A 87 -32.22 -3.20 12.62
CA THR A 87 -32.77 -3.60 11.31
C THR A 87 -34.30 -3.48 11.35
N THR A 88 -34.90 -2.72 10.44
CA THR A 88 -36.36 -2.70 10.20
C THR A 88 -36.82 -4.01 9.56
N GLU A 89 -38.02 -4.50 9.93
CA GLU A 89 -38.54 -5.86 9.64
C GLU A 89 -38.96 -6.12 8.18
N VAL A 90 -39.03 -5.11 7.32
CA VAL A 90 -39.52 -5.28 5.94
C VAL A 90 -38.35 -5.48 4.99
N GLN A 91 -38.08 -6.74 4.64
CA GLN A 91 -37.10 -7.12 3.61
C GLN A 91 -37.72 -7.07 2.19
N PRO A 92 -36.99 -6.62 1.16
CA PRO A 92 -37.35 -6.93 -0.23
C PRO A 92 -37.14 -8.44 -0.51
N LYS A 93 -38.13 -9.09 -1.13
CA LYS A 93 -38.20 -10.55 -1.34
C LYS A 93 -37.19 -11.14 -2.33
N THR A 94 -36.32 -10.33 -2.93
CA THR A 94 -35.40 -10.76 -3.98
C THR A 94 -34.00 -10.24 -3.70
N ASN A 95 -33.26 -11.03 -2.91
CA ASN A 95 -31.81 -10.85 -2.80
C ASN A 95 -31.17 -11.38 -4.09
N GLN A 96 -30.43 -10.52 -4.79
CA GLN A 96 -29.57 -10.95 -5.90
C GLN A 96 -28.64 -12.06 -5.40
N SER A 97 -28.53 -13.14 -6.18
CA SER A 97 -27.62 -14.24 -5.91
C SER A 97 -26.22 -13.68 -5.66
N THR A 98 -25.64 -13.96 -4.49
CA THR A 98 -24.25 -13.64 -4.20
C THR A 98 -23.38 -14.27 -5.27
N THR A 99 -22.83 -13.45 -6.16
CA THR A 99 -21.84 -13.90 -7.13
C THR A 99 -20.69 -14.51 -6.33
N LYS A 100 -20.26 -15.73 -6.70
CA LYS A 100 -19.08 -16.36 -6.10
C LYS A 100 -17.95 -15.33 -6.05
N VAL A 101 -17.25 -15.26 -4.91
CA VAL A 101 -16.08 -14.39 -4.76
C VAL A 101 -15.02 -14.82 -5.78
N GLN A 102 -15.09 -14.27 -6.97
CA GLN A 102 -13.98 -14.23 -7.88
C GLN A 102 -13.09 -13.16 -7.29
N ALA A 103 -12.01 -13.59 -6.62
CA ALA A 103 -10.98 -12.68 -6.15
C ALA A 103 -10.46 -11.94 -7.39
N ASN A 104 -11.00 -10.75 -7.63
CA ASN A 104 -10.50 -9.90 -8.69
C ASN A 104 -9.11 -9.47 -8.22
N LYS A 105 -8.08 -10.20 -8.65
CA LYS A 105 -6.67 -9.85 -8.47
C LYS A 105 -6.31 -8.67 -9.37
N ASP A 106 -7.17 -7.65 -9.45
CA ASP A 106 -6.73 -6.36 -9.95
C ASP A 106 -5.96 -5.68 -8.82
N LYS A 107 -4.66 -6.00 -8.81
CA LYS A 107 -3.64 -5.24 -8.12
C LYS A 107 -3.36 -3.96 -8.92
N ASP A 108 -4.37 -3.13 -9.19
CA ASP A 108 -4.12 -1.72 -9.46
C ASP A 108 -3.92 -1.02 -8.12
N LYS A 109 -2.80 -1.40 -7.49
CA LYS A 109 -2.05 -0.50 -6.64
C LYS A 109 -1.64 0.64 -7.56
N ASP A 110 -2.30 1.77 -7.37
CA ASP A 110 -1.62 3.07 -7.29
C ASP A 110 -0.48 3.21 -8.32
N ILE A 111 -0.83 3.55 -9.56
CA ILE A 111 0.12 4.16 -10.52
C ILE A 111 0.42 5.57 -10.00
N ASN A 112 1.04 5.63 -8.85
CA ASN A 112 1.68 6.79 -8.27
C ASN A 112 2.85 6.27 -7.43
N ASN A 113 3.82 5.70 -8.14
CA ASN A 113 5.22 5.64 -7.74
C ASN A 113 5.97 4.98 -8.90
N ASN A 114 6.53 5.83 -9.76
CA ASN A 114 7.86 5.70 -10.38
C ASN A 114 7.86 6.21 -11.82
N ILE A 115 7.83 7.54 -11.98
CA ILE A 115 8.50 8.20 -13.11
C ILE A 115 9.67 8.93 -12.47
N GLY A 116 10.86 8.34 -12.63
CA GLY A 116 12.13 8.91 -12.22
C GLY A 116 12.85 8.14 -11.11
N GLU A 117 13.42 6.97 -11.42
CA GLU A 117 14.86 6.78 -11.30
C GLU A 117 15.32 5.50 -12.00
N SER A 118 16.38 5.71 -12.78
CA SER A 118 17.19 4.81 -13.61
C SER A 118 17.20 3.31 -13.31
N VAL A 119 17.13 2.58 -14.42
CA VAL A 119 17.84 1.32 -14.72
C VAL A 119 19.10 1.12 -13.86
N ASP A 120 19.27 -0.11 -13.38
CA ASP A 120 20.36 -0.63 -12.54
C ASP A 120 20.17 -0.49 -11.02
N SER A 121 19.12 -1.12 -10.48
CA SER A 121 19.18 -1.54 -9.07
C SER A 121 20.31 -2.57 -8.92
N PRO A 122 21.37 -2.28 -8.15
CA PRO A 122 22.41 -3.27 -7.89
C PRO A 122 21.76 -4.46 -7.20
N THR A 123 22.12 -5.69 -7.58
CA THR A 123 21.66 -6.93 -6.93
C THR A 123 21.71 -6.82 -5.40
N ALA A 124 22.63 -6.00 -4.87
CA ALA A 124 22.79 -5.65 -3.46
C ALA A 124 21.53 -5.13 -2.73
N LEU A 125 20.61 -4.39 -3.38
CA LEU A 125 19.38 -3.86 -2.74
C LEU A 125 18.17 -4.81 -2.86
N SER A 126 18.38 -6.01 -3.41
CA SER A 126 17.33 -7.01 -3.54
C SER A 126 16.91 -7.54 -2.17
N PHE A 127 15.61 -7.80 -2.01
CA PHE A 127 15.07 -8.35 -0.78
C PHE A 127 15.76 -9.65 -0.37
N GLU A 128 16.06 -10.54 -1.32
CA GLU A 128 16.67 -11.84 -1.03
C GLU A 128 18.09 -11.69 -0.46
N ASN A 129 18.87 -10.72 -0.95
CA ASN A 129 20.21 -10.45 -0.44
C ASN A 129 20.18 -9.94 1.01
N ILE A 130 19.37 -8.91 1.28
CA ILE A 130 19.23 -8.37 2.64
C ILE A 130 18.65 -9.42 3.60
N TRP A 131 17.66 -10.19 3.13
CA TRP A 131 17.02 -11.25 3.91
C TRP A 131 18.00 -12.36 4.29
N SER A 132 18.94 -12.69 3.40
CA SER A 132 20.02 -13.64 3.67
C SER A 132 21.04 -13.08 4.68
N LEU A 133 21.50 -11.84 4.45
CA LEU A 133 22.48 -11.16 5.32
C LEU A 133 21.98 -11.01 6.77
N TYR A 134 20.70 -10.68 6.95
CA TYR A 134 20.14 -10.45 8.28
C TYR A 134 20.07 -11.71 9.16
N GLY A 135 19.92 -12.90 8.57
CA GLY A 135 19.98 -14.20 9.25
C GLY A 135 18.78 -14.57 10.15
N LYS A 136 18.18 -13.65 10.93
CA LYS A 136 17.01 -13.93 11.78
C LYS A 136 15.70 -13.68 11.04
N LYS A 137 15.08 -14.77 10.62
CA LYS A 137 13.87 -14.76 9.78
C LYS A 137 12.61 -14.60 10.63
N GLY A 138 11.76 -13.68 10.22
CA GLY A 138 10.36 -13.58 10.66
C GLY A 138 9.42 -14.07 9.56
N ASN A 139 8.26 -13.44 9.43
CA ASN A 139 7.36 -13.71 8.31
C ASN A 139 7.91 -13.08 7.01
N LYS A 140 8.34 -13.93 6.07
CA LYS A 140 8.95 -13.51 4.78
C LYS A 140 8.01 -12.63 3.97
N LYS A 141 6.72 -12.99 3.89
CA LYS A 141 5.73 -12.31 3.04
C LYS A 141 5.41 -10.90 3.53
N THR A 142 5.30 -10.70 4.83
CA THR A 142 5.06 -9.36 5.42
C THR A 142 6.30 -8.48 5.30
N SER A 143 7.48 -9.07 5.52
CA SER A 143 8.77 -8.40 5.40
C SER A 143 9.05 -7.92 3.97
N GLU A 144 8.82 -8.77 2.96
CA GLU A 144 8.98 -8.43 1.55
C GLU A 144 8.06 -7.28 1.14
N ARG A 145 6.79 -7.34 1.57
CA ARG A 145 5.82 -6.26 1.31
C ARG A 145 6.26 -4.94 1.92
N LYS A 146 6.88 -4.95 3.09
CA LYS A 146 7.40 -3.73 3.75
C LYS A 146 8.67 -3.23 3.07
N TRP A 147 9.61 -4.12 2.77
CA TRP A 147 10.82 -3.79 2.00
C TRP A 147 10.49 -3.12 0.66
N GLY A 148 9.50 -3.66 -0.06
CA GLY A 148 9.04 -3.09 -1.32
C GLY A 148 8.40 -1.70 -1.21
N LYS A 149 8.00 -1.25 -0.01
CA LYS A 149 7.46 0.09 0.23
C LYS A 149 8.50 1.11 0.66
N LEU A 150 9.70 0.68 1.06
CA LEU A 150 10.77 1.58 1.48
C LEU A 150 11.33 2.35 0.28
N SER A 151 11.71 3.60 0.51
CA SER A 151 12.47 4.41 -0.45
C SER A 151 13.86 3.81 -0.69
N ILE A 152 14.47 4.15 -1.83
CA ILE A 152 15.84 3.71 -2.16
C ILE A 152 16.82 4.15 -1.07
N THR A 153 16.74 5.41 -0.63
CA THR A 153 17.54 5.97 0.46
C THR A 153 17.42 5.21 1.78
N ALA A 154 16.22 4.74 2.13
CA ALA A 154 16.03 3.93 3.34
C ALA A 154 16.66 2.54 3.19
N LYS A 155 16.55 1.93 2.00
CA LYS A 155 17.17 0.62 1.73
C LYS A 155 18.69 0.68 1.79
N GLU A 156 19.31 1.76 1.33
CA GLU A 156 20.75 1.99 1.43
C GLU A 156 21.21 2.10 2.88
N LYS A 157 20.49 2.86 3.72
CA LYS A 157 20.76 2.93 5.17
C LYS A 157 20.66 1.56 5.83
N VAL A 158 19.63 0.79 5.50
CA VAL A 158 19.47 -0.57 6.01
C VAL A 158 20.63 -1.47 5.58
N LEU A 159 21.04 -1.40 4.32
CA LEU A 159 22.16 -2.19 3.79
C LEU A 159 23.46 -1.88 4.52
N ALA A 160 23.73 -0.61 4.83
CA ALA A 160 24.90 -0.19 5.59
C ALA A 160 24.84 -0.60 7.07
N TYR A 161 23.64 -0.60 7.67
CA TYR A 161 23.46 -0.89 9.10
C TYR A 161 23.49 -2.38 9.45
N ILE A 162 22.91 -3.24 8.60
CA ILE A 162 22.73 -4.67 8.90
C ILE A 162 24.05 -5.39 9.25
N PRO A 163 25.17 -5.21 8.53
CA PRO A 163 26.42 -5.88 8.88
C PRO A 163 26.88 -5.57 10.31
N ALA A 164 26.88 -4.28 10.69
CA ALA A 164 27.28 -3.85 12.03
C ALA A 164 26.31 -4.35 13.11
N TYR A 165 25.00 -4.36 12.82
CA TYR A 165 23.99 -4.89 13.74
C TYR A 165 24.13 -6.40 13.98
N VAL A 166 24.47 -7.15 12.92
CA VAL A 166 24.69 -8.60 13.00
C VAL A 166 25.96 -8.91 13.80
N GLU A 167 27.00 -8.09 13.67
CA GLU A 167 28.25 -8.21 14.43
C GLU A 167 28.07 -7.85 15.91
N ALA A 168 27.33 -6.78 16.22
CA ALA A 168 26.99 -6.38 17.58
C ALA A 168 25.99 -7.32 18.27
N THR A 169 25.24 -8.12 17.51
CA THR A 169 24.33 -9.15 18.04
C THR A 169 24.70 -10.54 17.52
N PRO A 170 25.85 -11.10 17.96
CA PRO A 170 26.35 -12.37 17.41
C PRO A 170 25.39 -13.53 17.68
N ASP A 171 24.69 -13.50 18.81
CA ASP A 171 23.65 -14.47 19.12
C ASP A 171 22.32 -14.12 18.44
N LYS A 172 21.97 -14.93 17.43
CA LYS A 172 20.77 -14.79 16.61
C LYS A 172 19.48 -14.84 17.43
N GLN A 173 19.45 -15.48 18.60
CA GLN A 173 18.22 -15.58 19.39
C GLN A 173 17.79 -14.23 19.99
N TYR A 174 18.74 -13.33 20.27
CA TYR A 174 18.46 -12.00 20.85
C TYR A 174 18.29 -10.90 19.80
N ARG A 175 18.57 -11.17 18.52
CA ARG A 175 18.32 -10.23 17.43
C ARG A 175 16.83 -9.97 17.24
N LYS A 176 16.40 -8.76 16.87
CA LYS A 176 14.98 -8.52 16.51
C LYS A 176 14.62 -9.36 15.26
N ASN A 177 13.35 -9.74 15.09
CA ASN A 177 12.92 -10.31 13.81
C ASN A 177 13.02 -9.25 12.71
N PHE A 178 13.34 -9.66 11.48
CA PHE A 178 13.52 -8.69 10.38
C PHE A 178 12.28 -7.80 10.17
N GLU A 179 11.07 -8.35 10.33
CA GLU A 179 9.85 -7.54 10.28
C GLU A 179 9.82 -6.46 11.37
N THR A 180 10.18 -6.79 12.61
CA THR A 180 10.22 -5.83 13.72
C THR A 180 11.29 -4.77 13.50
N PHE A 181 12.45 -5.19 12.99
CA PHE A 181 13.54 -4.30 12.57
C PHE A 181 13.05 -3.30 11.52
N LEU A 182 12.30 -3.77 10.53
CA LEU A 182 11.72 -2.89 9.51
C LEU A 182 10.64 -1.95 10.05
N ASN A 183 9.83 -2.41 11.01
CA ASN A 183 8.72 -1.62 11.57
C ASN A 183 9.17 -0.48 12.47
N GLN A 184 10.23 -0.73 13.22
CA GLN A 184 10.77 0.23 14.17
C GLN A 184 11.81 1.15 13.53
N GLU A 185 12.09 0.97 12.25
CA GLU A 185 13.12 1.71 11.54
C GLU A 185 14.47 1.70 12.28
N CYS A 186 14.84 0.54 12.85
CA CYS A 186 15.99 0.39 13.73
C CYS A 186 17.33 0.83 13.10
N TRP A 187 17.40 0.99 11.78
CA TRP A 187 18.56 1.55 11.09
C TRP A 187 18.79 3.05 11.37
N ASN A 188 17.83 3.72 12.01
CA ASN A 188 17.96 5.09 12.50
C ASN A 188 18.41 5.13 13.98
N ASP A 189 18.40 3.99 14.68
CA ASP A 189 18.78 3.91 16.10
C ASP A 189 20.29 3.64 16.26
N GLU A 190 20.82 3.96 17.44
CA GLU A 190 22.20 3.63 17.81
C GLU A 190 22.43 2.11 17.81
N LEU A 191 23.62 1.70 17.36
CA LEU A 191 24.01 0.29 17.40
C LEU A 191 24.07 -0.17 18.87
N PRO A 192 23.56 -1.37 19.19
CA PRO A 192 23.73 -1.92 20.53
C PRO A 192 25.23 -2.03 20.84
N SER A 193 25.67 -1.38 21.91
CA SER A 193 27.06 -1.43 22.35
C SER A 193 27.41 -2.86 22.77
N ASN A 194 28.58 -3.33 22.35
CA ASN A 194 29.08 -4.68 22.63
C ASN A 194 29.57 -4.85 24.08
N ASP A 195 29.21 -3.91 24.97
CA ASP A 195 29.57 -4.00 26.37
C ASP A 195 28.78 -5.17 26.98
N PRO A 196 29.48 -6.14 27.61
CA PRO A 196 28.82 -7.25 28.27
C PRO A 196 28.07 -6.69 29.49
N ILE A 197 26.81 -6.32 29.32
CA ILE A 197 25.95 -5.93 30.44
C ILE A 197 25.68 -7.19 31.27
N ASN A 198 26.32 -7.16 32.44
CA ASN A 198 26.11 -7.95 33.64
C ASN A 198 24.81 -8.75 33.70
N LYS A 199 24.99 -10.07 33.88
CA LYS A 199 23.99 -11.00 34.41
C LYS A 199 23.81 -10.73 35.91
N THR A 200 22.79 -9.98 36.30
CA THR A 200 22.09 -10.01 37.61
C THR A 200 21.04 -8.89 37.49
N GLU A 201 19.72 -9.06 37.62
CA GLU A 201 18.93 -9.58 38.73
C GLU A 201 17.50 -9.82 38.20
N HIS A 202 17.08 -11.07 37.97
CA HIS A 202 15.65 -11.40 37.90
C HIS A 202 15.39 -12.84 38.37
N GLU A 203 16.11 -13.28 39.40
CA GLU A 203 15.81 -14.53 40.10
C GLU A 203 16.16 -14.33 41.57
N THR A 204 15.20 -13.79 42.34
CA THR A 204 14.88 -14.18 43.73
C THR A 204 13.81 -13.24 44.27
N LYS A 205 12.53 -13.52 44.02
CA LYS A 205 11.46 -13.06 44.91
C LYS A 205 10.22 -13.94 44.94
N TYR A 206 10.42 -15.25 44.80
CA TYR A 206 9.39 -16.24 45.11
C TYR A 206 10.02 -17.46 45.76
N ARG A 207 10.50 -17.34 46.99
CA ARG A 207 10.64 -18.47 47.92
C ARG A 207 10.59 -18.00 49.38
N PHE A 208 9.66 -18.59 50.11
CA PHE A 208 9.48 -18.64 51.57
C PHE A 208 8.83 -17.43 52.27
N ILE A 209 7.53 -17.57 52.55
CA ILE A 209 6.96 -17.16 53.83
C ILE A 209 6.54 -18.48 54.48
N ASP A 210 7.19 -18.82 55.59
CA ASP A 210 6.78 -19.88 56.52
C ASP A 210 5.53 -19.45 57.31
#